data_AF-T0YB73-F1
#
_entry.id   AF-T0YB73-F1
#
_cell.length_a   1.000
_cell.length_b   1.000
_cell.length_c   1.000
_cell.angle_alpha   90.00
_cell.angle_beta   90.00
_cell.angle_gamma   90.00
#
_symmetry.space_group_name_H-M   'P 1'
#
loop_
_entity.id
_entity.type
_entity.pdbx_description
1 polymer ?
#
loop_
_entity_poly.entity_id
_entity_poly.type
_entity_poly.pdbx_seq_one_letter_code
_entity_poly.pdbx_strand_id
1 'polypeptide(L)'
;PIALISSVLIAMLVYVGLQISFITALRPGELSDGWTHLRFSGMFGPLAAIAMAVGAFWWAVLLYVDALISPLGTAFIYVTSSPRIIMAAGEMGTAPKQVIKLSRQGVPWVGLVVTYLVGVLFFFPFPSWQKLVSAVSLVAVLSFSIGPVILLRLRITLPQAPRPFRLRAAGLISTVAFIVSNWIIYWTGYGTVQWMLGAVFVYIVAYLSWHLAVRRRPLADLEWRHAWWIPPYLAGMWLISYLGPAGPMGGTGAIGFFTGMWLIAGFSLVVLWAAIASGQGSQAAQRCAEFVKNLGSSGVESPRRPQDLEAP
;
A
#
# COMPACT_ATOMS: atom_id res chain seq x y z
N PRO A 1 2.35 -8.85 17.20
CA PRO A 1 2.29 -9.85 16.10
C PRO A 1 1.00 -10.68 16.11
N ILE A 2 0.67 -11.29 17.25
CA ILE A 2 -0.52 -12.16 17.38
C ILE A 2 -1.79 -11.41 17.00
N ALA A 3 -2.06 -10.24 17.59
CA ALA A 3 -3.24 -9.44 17.28
C ALA A 3 -3.42 -9.12 15.79
N LEU A 4 -2.32 -8.75 15.10
CA LEU A 4 -2.33 -8.43 13.66
C LEU A 4 -2.61 -9.68 12.81
N ILE A 5 -1.96 -10.80 13.13
CA ILE A 5 -2.13 -12.05 12.37
C ILE A 5 -3.54 -12.61 12.62
N SER A 6 -4.00 -12.62 13.87
CA SER A 6 -5.31 -13.12 14.23
C SER A 6 -6.43 -12.27 13.62
N SER A 7 -6.30 -10.95 13.58
CA SER A 7 -7.32 -10.10 12.96
C SER A 7 -7.45 -10.38 11.46
N VAL A 8 -6.33 -10.55 10.75
CA VAL A 8 -6.33 -10.91 9.31
C VAL A 8 -6.90 -12.30 9.09
N LEU A 9 -6.54 -13.29 9.92
CA LEU A 9 -7.06 -14.66 9.81
C LEU A 9 -8.56 -14.73 10.06
N ILE A 10 -9.07 -14.01 11.07
CA ILE A 10 -10.51 -13.95 11.34
C ILE A 10 -11.25 -13.29 10.17
N ALA A 11 -10.76 -12.15 9.67
CA ALA A 11 -11.36 -11.50 8.51
C ALA A 11 -11.35 -12.41 7.27
N MET A 12 -10.25 -13.10 7.01
CA MET A 12 -10.13 -14.06 5.92
C MET A 12 -11.13 -15.21 6.08
N LEU A 13 -11.26 -15.78 7.28
CA LEU A 13 -12.21 -16.86 7.56
C LEU A 13 -13.66 -16.41 7.28
N VAL A 14 -14.03 -15.21 7.73
CA VAL A 14 -15.35 -14.64 7.49
C VAL A 14 -15.58 -14.44 5.99
N TYR A 15 -14.65 -13.80 5.27
CA TYR A 15 -14.83 -13.55 3.84
C TYR A 15 -14.87 -14.84 3.01
N VAL A 16 -14.04 -15.83 3.32
CA VAL A 16 -14.07 -17.13 2.65
C VAL A 16 -15.37 -17.87 2.96
N GLY A 17 -15.83 -17.85 4.22
CA GLY A 17 -17.11 -18.44 4.61
C GLY A 17 -18.30 -17.80 3.89
N LEU A 18 -18.31 -16.47 3.77
CA LEU A 18 -19.31 -15.74 2.98
C LEU A 18 -19.26 -16.11 1.50
N GLN A 19 -18.06 -16.21 0.92
CA GLN A 19 -17.87 -16.60 -0.48
C GLN A 19 -18.37 -18.03 -0.74
N ILE A 20 -18.06 -18.98 0.15
CA ILE A 20 -18.55 -20.36 0.05
C ILE A 20 -20.08 -20.36 0.14
N SER A 21 -20.65 -19.65 1.12
CA SER A 21 -22.10 -19.57 1.31
C SER A 21 -22.80 -19.02 0.07
N PHE A 22 -22.25 -17.96 -0.53
CA PHE A 22 -22.76 -17.37 -1.76
C PHE A 22 -22.75 -18.39 -2.91
N ILE A 23 -21.60 -19.05 -3.17
CA ILE A 23 -21.48 -20.05 -4.24
C ILE A 23 -22.46 -21.21 -4.03
N THR A 24 -22.64 -21.68 -2.80
CA THR A 24 -23.56 -22.78 -2.48
C THR A 24 -25.03 -22.40 -2.57
N ALA A 25 -25.37 -21.12 -2.43
CA ALA A 25 -26.74 -20.64 -2.49
C ALA A 25 -27.24 -20.40 -3.93
N LEU A 26 -26.32 -20.29 -4.91
CA LEU A 26 -26.66 -20.07 -6.32
C LEU A 26 -27.42 -21.26 -6.90
N ARG A 27 -28.54 -21.00 -7.57
CA ARG A 27 -29.27 -22.03 -8.32
C ARG A 27 -28.62 -22.21 -9.70
N PRO A 28 -28.53 -23.44 -10.25
CA PRO A 28 -27.93 -23.67 -11.56
C PRO A 28 -28.55 -22.84 -12.69
N GLY A 29 -29.86 -22.56 -12.61
CA GLY A 29 -30.57 -21.71 -13.57
C GLY A 29 -30.23 -20.22 -13.48
N GLU A 30 -29.71 -19.73 -12.36
CA GLU A 30 -29.26 -18.32 -12.23
C GLU A 30 -27.89 -18.10 -12.90
N LEU A 31 -27.15 -19.18 -13.16
CA LEU A 31 -25.84 -19.18 -13.82
C LEU A 31 -25.93 -19.40 -15.34
N SER A 32 -27.13 -19.61 -15.91
CA SER A 32 -27.30 -19.92 -17.33
C SER A 32 -26.76 -18.85 -18.25
N ASP A 33 -26.90 -17.58 -17.86
CA ASP A 33 -26.43 -16.42 -18.62
C ASP A 33 -24.99 -16.01 -18.26
N GLY A 34 -24.31 -16.82 -17.43
CA GLY A 34 -22.93 -16.59 -16.99
C GLY A 34 -22.79 -15.66 -15.78
N TRP A 35 -21.60 -15.66 -15.20
CA TRP A 35 -21.27 -14.94 -13.95
C TRP A 35 -21.48 -13.43 -14.02
N THR A 36 -21.41 -12.84 -15.21
CA THR A 36 -21.54 -11.39 -15.43
C THR A 36 -22.99 -10.89 -15.38
N HIS A 37 -23.97 -11.79 -15.42
CA HIS A 37 -25.39 -11.45 -15.47
C HIS A 37 -26.14 -11.68 -14.15
N LEU A 38 -25.43 -12.10 -13.10
CA LEU A 38 -25.99 -12.28 -11.76
C LEU A 38 -26.44 -10.94 -11.16
N ARG A 39 -27.76 -10.75 -11.02
CA ARG A 39 -28.36 -9.59 -10.35
C ARG A 39 -29.31 -10.04 -9.25
N PHE A 40 -29.01 -9.65 -8.01
CA PHE A 40 -29.81 -9.95 -6.84
C PHE A 40 -30.43 -8.69 -6.24
N SER A 41 -31.65 -8.82 -5.71
CA SER A 41 -32.23 -7.79 -4.84
C SER A 41 -31.44 -7.72 -3.53
N GLY A 42 -31.15 -6.52 -3.02
CA GLY A 42 -30.37 -6.36 -1.78
C GLY A 42 -28.85 -6.56 -1.91
N MET A 43 -28.28 -6.44 -3.11
CA MET A 43 -26.85 -6.65 -3.40
C MET A 43 -25.89 -5.79 -2.52
N PHE A 44 -26.36 -4.64 -2.04
CA PHE A 44 -25.58 -3.72 -1.19
C PHE A 44 -25.68 -4.02 0.32
N GLY A 45 -26.37 -5.08 0.72
CA GLY A 45 -26.52 -5.48 2.13
C GLY A 45 -27.17 -6.86 2.28
N PRO A 46 -26.52 -7.95 1.82
CA PRO A 46 -27.14 -9.27 1.75
C PRO A 46 -27.60 -9.80 3.10
N LEU A 47 -26.84 -9.55 4.17
CA LEU A 47 -27.24 -9.94 5.54
C LEU A 47 -28.48 -9.16 6.02
N ALA A 48 -28.56 -7.86 5.72
CA ALA A 48 -29.74 -7.06 6.03
C ALA A 48 -30.96 -7.48 5.20
N ALA A 49 -30.75 -7.83 3.92
CA ALA A 49 -31.79 -8.35 3.06
C ALA A 49 -32.34 -9.70 3.55
N ILE A 50 -31.48 -10.62 3.99
CA ILE A 50 -31.88 -11.89 4.61
C ILE A 50 -32.64 -11.63 5.91
N ALA A 51 -32.15 -10.73 6.77
CA ALA A 51 -32.84 -10.35 8.00
C ALA A 51 -34.25 -9.81 7.71
N MET A 52 -34.41 -8.97 6.70
CA MET A 52 -35.74 -8.51 6.26
C MET A 52 -36.61 -9.65 5.74
N ALA A 53 -36.05 -10.57 4.94
CA ALA A 53 -36.79 -11.68 4.34
C ALA A 53 -37.33 -12.68 5.37
N VAL A 54 -36.64 -12.87 6.50
CA VAL A 54 -37.06 -13.75 7.61
C VAL A 54 -37.95 -12.99 8.62
N GLY A 55 -38.31 -11.73 8.34
CA GLY A 55 -39.15 -10.90 9.21
C GLY A 55 -38.40 -10.28 10.41
N ALA A 56 -37.08 -10.41 10.45
CA ALA A 56 -36.20 -9.88 11.49
C ALA A 56 -35.85 -8.40 11.22
N PHE A 57 -36.88 -7.56 11.08
CA PHE A 57 -36.72 -6.15 10.66
C PHE A 57 -35.77 -5.35 11.56
N TRP A 58 -35.82 -5.58 12.88
CA TRP A 58 -34.95 -4.90 13.85
C TRP A 58 -33.46 -5.20 13.63
N TRP A 59 -33.13 -6.43 13.24
CA TRP A 59 -31.76 -6.82 12.92
C TRP A 59 -31.25 -6.15 11.64
N ALA A 60 -32.11 -6.02 10.63
CA ALA A 60 -31.76 -5.29 9.41
C ALA A 60 -31.46 -3.81 9.68
N VAL A 61 -32.27 -3.15 10.53
CA VAL A 61 -32.03 -1.75 10.94
C VAL A 61 -30.67 -1.62 11.64
N LEU A 62 -30.38 -2.51 12.59
CA LEU A 62 -29.10 -2.49 13.30
C LEU A 62 -27.91 -2.69 12.35
N LEU A 63 -28.02 -3.61 11.38
CA LEU A 63 -26.98 -3.84 10.37
C LEU A 63 -26.76 -2.61 9.46
N TYR A 64 -27.82 -1.90 9.08
CA TYR A 64 -27.66 -0.67 8.29
C TYR A 64 -27.04 0.47 9.11
N VAL A 65 -27.43 0.62 10.37
CA VAL A 65 -26.82 1.60 11.28
C VAL A 65 -25.33 1.29 11.50
N ASP A 66 -24.98 0.02 11.73
CA ASP A 66 -23.59 -0.40 11.86
C ASP A 66 -22.79 -0.15 10.57
N ALA A 67 -23.36 -0.42 9.40
CA ALA A 67 -22.72 -0.13 8.11
C ALA A 67 -22.41 1.37 7.92
N LEU A 68 -23.19 2.27 8.53
CA LEU A 68 -22.94 3.71 8.52
C LEU A 68 -21.94 4.16 9.59
N ILE A 69 -21.99 3.57 10.79
CA ILE A 69 -21.16 4.00 11.94
C ILE A 69 -19.77 3.35 11.91
N SER A 70 -19.67 2.06 11.58
CA SER A 70 -18.40 1.32 11.63
C SER A 70 -17.26 1.93 10.80
N PRO A 71 -17.48 2.54 9.62
CA PRO A 71 -16.41 3.20 8.86
C PRO A 71 -15.84 4.43 9.58
N LEU A 72 -16.59 5.06 10.50
CA LEU A 72 -16.12 6.23 11.26
C LEU A 72 -14.95 5.89 12.18
N GLY A 73 -14.94 4.68 12.76
CA GLY A 73 -13.81 4.21 13.58
C GLY A 73 -12.53 4.09 12.74
N THR A 74 -12.65 3.50 11.55
CA THR A 74 -11.54 3.43 10.58
C THR A 74 -11.09 4.83 10.16
N ALA A 75 -12.03 5.72 9.81
CA ALA A 75 -11.73 7.11 9.43
C ALA A 75 -10.97 7.84 10.55
N PHE A 76 -11.38 7.68 11.80
CA PHE A 76 -10.70 8.29 12.96
C PHE A 76 -9.25 7.80 13.10
N ILE A 77 -8.99 6.49 12.91
CA ILE A 77 -7.63 5.94 12.91
C ILE A 77 -6.78 6.56 11.79
N TYR A 78 -7.32 6.71 10.58
CA TYR A 78 -6.58 7.30 9.45
C TYR A 78 -6.33 8.81 9.62
N VAL A 79 -7.27 9.55 10.19
CA VAL A 79 -7.13 10.99 10.49
C VAL A 79 -6.05 11.24 11.53
N THR A 80 -5.82 10.31 12.46
CA THR A 80 -4.80 10.45 13.51
C THR A 80 -3.43 9.89 13.12
N SER A 81 -3.39 8.84 12.29
CA SER A 81 -2.14 8.17 11.87
C SER A 81 -1.48 8.81 10.65
N SER A 82 -2.25 9.17 9.61
CA SER A 82 -1.70 9.73 8.37
C SER A 82 -0.87 11.01 8.59
N PRO A 83 -1.32 11.98 9.42
CA PRO A 83 -0.51 13.17 9.73
C PRO A 83 0.82 12.85 10.40
N ARG A 84 0.87 11.78 11.21
CA ARG A 84 2.11 11.33 11.87
C ARG A 84 3.09 10.70 10.89
N ILE A 85 2.60 10.03 9.85
CA ILE A 85 3.45 9.54 8.74
C ILE A 85 4.09 10.71 8.01
N ILE A 86 3.32 11.77 7.72
CA ILE A 86 3.84 12.99 7.08
C ILE A 86 4.83 13.71 8.01
N MET A 87 4.54 13.81 9.31
CA MET A 87 5.47 14.33 10.32
C MET A 87 6.79 13.57 10.31
N ALA A 88 6.76 12.24 10.35
CA ALA A 88 7.96 11.41 10.29
C ALA A 88 8.76 11.61 8.98
N ALA A 89 8.07 11.80 7.85
CA ALA A 89 8.73 12.20 6.60
C ALA A 89 9.42 13.58 6.73
N GLY A 90 8.82 14.52 7.47
CA GLY A 90 9.44 15.79 7.82
C GLY A 90 10.71 15.62 8.67
N GLU A 91 10.65 14.78 9.70
CA GLU A 91 11.78 14.47 10.60
C GLU A 91 12.95 13.79 9.87
N MET A 92 12.65 12.90 8.92
CA MET A 92 13.64 12.30 8.01
C MET A 92 14.14 13.28 6.93
N GLY A 93 13.54 14.47 6.86
CA GLY A 93 13.89 15.51 5.89
C GLY A 93 13.43 15.22 4.46
N THR A 94 12.52 14.27 4.26
CA THR A 94 11.90 13.94 2.97
C THR A 94 10.61 14.74 2.73
N ALA A 95 10.15 15.51 3.71
CA ALA A 95 9.02 16.45 3.58
C ALA A 95 9.37 17.85 4.15
N PRO A 96 8.55 18.89 3.88
CA PRO A 96 8.76 20.24 4.42
C PRO A 96 8.80 20.25 5.95
N LYS A 97 9.73 20.98 6.58
CA LYS A 97 9.86 21.04 8.07
C LYS A 97 8.58 21.49 8.78
N GLN A 98 7.71 22.22 8.09
CA GLN A 98 6.43 22.70 8.59
C GLN A 98 5.53 21.57 9.08
N VAL A 99 5.62 20.37 8.48
CA VAL A 99 4.79 19.22 8.86
C VAL A 99 5.16 18.61 10.21
N ILE A 100 6.30 18.98 10.77
CA ILE A 100 6.78 18.56 12.09
C ILE A 100 6.09 19.37 13.21
N LYS A 101 5.48 20.52 12.88
CA LYS A 101 4.88 21.41 13.88
C LYS A 101 3.70 20.74 14.60
N LEU A 102 3.86 20.59 15.90
CA LEU A 102 2.83 20.06 16.81
C LEU A 102 1.95 21.19 17.36
N SER A 103 0.67 20.90 17.57
CA SER A 103 -0.22 21.72 18.37
C SER A 103 0.08 21.57 19.87
N ARG A 104 -0.55 22.39 20.71
CA ARG A 104 -0.44 22.28 22.18
C ARG A 104 -0.85 20.90 22.71
N GLN A 105 -1.70 20.18 22.00
CA GLN A 105 -2.18 18.84 22.33
C GLN A 105 -1.35 17.72 21.70
N GLY A 106 -0.21 18.02 21.06
CA GLY A 106 0.67 17.03 20.44
C GLY A 106 0.18 16.49 19.09
N VAL A 107 -0.68 17.24 18.38
CA VAL A 107 -1.20 16.85 17.06
C VAL A 107 -0.39 17.56 15.96
N PRO A 108 0.16 16.84 14.96
CA PRO A 108 0.83 17.47 13.81
C PRO A 108 -0.20 18.13 12.88
N TRP A 109 -0.63 19.34 13.22
CA TRP A 109 -1.78 20.01 12.57
C TRP A 109 -1.52 20.35 11.10
N VAL A 110 -0.27 20.68 10.73
CA VAL A 110 0.09 20.92 9.33
C VAL A 110 -0.04 19.63 8.52
N GLY A 111 0.43 18.50 9.07
CA GLY A 111 0.25 17.18 8.46
C GLY A 111 -1.23 16.79 8.33
N LEU A 112 -2.07 17.20 9.28
CA LEU A 112 -3.52 17.00 9.24
C LEU A 112 -4.16 17.79 8.09
N VAL A 113 -3.83 19.07 7.95
CA VAL A 113 -4.32 19.90 6.85
C VAL A 113 -3.87 19.34 5.49
N VAL A 114 -2.60 18.94 5.37
CA VAL A 114 -2.09 18.33 4.13
C VAL A 114 -2.84 17.05 3.81
N THR A 115 -3.01 16.15 4.78
CA THR A 115 -3.77 14.91 4.60
C THR A 115 -5.21 15.20 4.17
N TYR A 116 -5.86 16.18 4.78
CA TYR A 116 -7.21 16.59 4.42
C TYR A 116 -7.29 17.11 2.98
N LEU A 117 -6.40 18.02 2.57
CA LEU A 117 -6.38 18.57 1.21
C LEU A 117 -6.10 17.50 0.16
N VAL A 118 -5.16 16.60 0.43
CA VAL A 118 -4.87 15.45 -0.44
C VAL A 118 -6.10 14.53 -0.50
N GLY A 119 -6.75 14.26 0.64
CA GLY A 119 -7.99 13.48 0.69
C GLY A 119 -9.09 14.08 -0.18
N VAL A 120 -9.34 15.38 -0.09
CA VAL A 120 -10.33 16.10 -0.92
C VAL A 120 -9.95 16.04 -2.40
N LEU A 121 -8.68 16.28 -2.72
CA LEU A 121 -8.18 16.23 -4.10
C LEU A 121 -8.34 14.84 -4.73
N PHE A 122 -8.07 13.78 -3.97
CA PHE A 122 -8.26 12.40 -4.45
C PHE A 122 -9.72 11.95 -4.37
N PHE A 123 -10.59 12.59 -3.58
CA PHE A 123 -12.01 12.25 -3.55
C PHE A 123 -12.78 12.83 -4.75
N PHE A 124 -12.45 14.06 -5.17
CA PHE A 124 -13.16 14.80 -6.21
C PHE A 124 -13.17 14.18 -7.63
N PRO A 125 -12.08 13.56 -8.15
CA PRO A 125 -12.00 13.16 -9.55
C PRO A 125 -12.63 11.79 -9.86
N PHE A 126 -13.02 10.99 -8.86
CA PHE A 126 -13.51 9.63 -9.13
C PHE A 126 -15.00 9.62 -9.44
N PRO A 127 -15.40 9.11 -10.63
CA PRO A 127 -16.81 9.09 -11.04
C PRO A 127 -17.63 7.98 -10.35
N SER A 128 -16.98 7.08 -9.60
CA SER A 128 -17.67 6.06 -8.82
C SER A 128 -16.86 5.61 -7.59
N TRP A 129 -17.59 5.21 -6.54
CA TRP A 129 -17.03 4.64 -5.31
C TRP A 129 -16.12 3.42 -5.60
N GLN A 130 -16.54 2.55 -6.51
CA GLN A 130 -15.78 1.34 -6.87
C GLN A 130 -14.41 1.68 -7.47
N LYS A 131 -14.34 2.68 -8.36
CA LYS A 131 -13.05 3.11 -8.93
C LYS A 131 -12.12 3.68 -7.87
N LEU A 132 -12.66 4.44 -6.90
CA LEU A 132 -11.91 4.96 -5.77
C LEU A 132 -11.35 3.82 -4.90
N VAL A 133 -12.19 2.86 -4.50
CA VAL A 133 -11.78 1.71 -3.68
C VAL A 133 -10.73 0.86 -4.40
N SER A 134 -10.89 0.61 -5.71
CA SER A 134 -9.89 -0.10 -6.51
C SER A 134 -8.54 0.64 -6.55
N ALA A 135 -8.55 1.95 -6.77
CA ALA A 135 -7.35 2.77 -6.79
C ALA A 135 -6.62 2.77 -5.43
N VAL A 136 -7.35 2.97 -4.32
CA VAL A 136 -6.78 2.94 -2.96
C VAL A 136 -6.20 1.56 -2.64
N SER A 137 -6.89 0.49 -3.02
CA SER A 137 -6.42 -0.89 -2.80
C SER A 137 -5.09 -1.17 -3.51
N LEU A 138 -4.93 -0.67 -4.74
CA LEU A 138 -3.67 -0.77 -5.49
C LEU A 138 -2.51 -0.05 -4.81
N VAL A 139 -2.71 1.19 -4.36
CA VAL A 139 -1.68 1.96 -3.67
C VAL A 139 -1.28 1.27 -2.35
N ALA A 140 -2.26 0.69 -1.65
CA ALA A 140 -1.99 -0.11 -0.45
C ALA A 140 -1.17 -1.37 -0.76
N VAL A 141 -1.52 -2.10 -1.82
CA VAL A 141 -0.78 -3.31 -2.24
C VAL A 141 0.63 -2.97 -2.72
N LEU A 142 0.81 -1.86 -3.44
CA LEU A 142 2.13 -1.36 -3.82
C LEU A 142 2.98 -1.04 -2.58
N SER A 143 2.36 -0.49 -1.53
CA SER A 143 3.06 -0.25 -0.26
C SER A 143 3.48 -1.57 0.41
N PHE A 144 2.67 -2.62 0.29
CA PHE A 144 3.02 -3.95 0.79
C PHE A 144 4.16 -4.61 0.00
N SER A 145 4.35 -4.30 -1.28
CA SER A 145 5.45 -4.87 -2.07
C SER A 145 6.83 -4.38 -1.60
N ILE A 146 6.91 -3.19 -1.00
CA ILE A 146 8.16 -2.62 -0.49
C ILE A 146 8.61 -3.34 0.81
N GLY A 147 7.67 -3.80 1.64
CA GLY A 147 7.95 -4.44 2.93
C GLY A 147 8.89 -5.66 2.87
N PRO A 148 8.63 -6.65 1.99
CA PRO A 148 9.52 -7.77 1.73
C PRO A 148 10.97 -7.37 1.39
N VAL A 149 11.13 -6.37 0.52
CA VAL A 149 12.45 -5.89 0.09
C VAL A 149 13.21 -5.31 1.29
N ILE A 150 12.56 -4.45 2.08
CA ILE A 150 13.13 -3.86 3.28
C ILE A 150 13.52 -4.94 4.30
N LEU A 151 12.62 -5.90 4.57
CA LEU A 151 12.88 -6.97 5.54
C LEU A 151 14.11 -7.80 5.16
N LEU A 152 14.21 -8.21 3.89
CA LEU A 152 15.35 -8.99 3.41
C LEU A 152 16.64 -8.17 3.47
N ARG A 153 16.60 -6.88 3.10
CA ARG A 153 17.79 -6.03 3.18
C ARG A 153 18.25 -5.79 4.62
N LEU A 154 17.33 -5.50 5.54
CA LEU A 154 17.64 -5.30 6.96
C LEU A 154 18.22 -6.56 7.61
N ARG A 155 17.85 -7.76 7.14
CA ARG A 155 18.47 -9.01 7.62
C ARG A 155 19.95 -9.12 7.26
N ILE A 156 20.35 -8.57 6.11
CA ILE A 156 21.72 -8.56 5.63
C ILE A 156 22.52 -7.42 6.28
N THR A 157 21.95 -6.22 6.34
CA THR A 157 22.68 -5.02 6.78
C THR A 157 22.74 -4.85 8.30
N LEU A 158 21.72 -5.32 9.03
CA LEU A 158 21.62 -5.24 10.48
C LEU A 158 21.39 -6.64 11.10
N PRO A 159 22.33 -7.58 10.94
CA PRO A 159 22.16 -8.97 11.39
C PRO A 159 22.00 -9.07 12.92
N GLN A 160 22.69 -8.21 13.67
CA GLN A 160 22.72 -8.22 15.14
C GLN A 160 21.67 -7.32 15.81
N ALA A 161 20.79 -6.66 15.04
CA ALA A 161 19.75 -5.82 15.63
C ALA A 161 18.83 -6.65 16.55
N PRO A 162 18.41 -6.13 17.72
CA PRO A 162 17.48 -6.81 18.60
C PRO A 162 16.13 -6.99 17.89
N ARG A 163 15.62 -8.23 17.88
CA ARG A 163 14.38 -8.60 17.17
C ARG A 163 13.44 -9.31 18.14
N PRO A 164 12.50 -8.58 18.77
CA PRO A 164 11.50 -9.17 19.67
C PRO A 164 10.62 -10.23 18.98
N PHE A 165 10.45 -10.09 17.66
CA PHE A 165 9.78 -11.08 16.81
C PHE A 165 10.71 -11.48 15.66
N ARG A 166 10.87 -12.80 15.45
CA ARG A 166 11.65 -13.36 14.35
C ARG A 166 10.74 -14.19 13.44
N LEU A 167 10.49 -13.67 12.23
CA LEU A 167 9.76 -14.41 11.20
C LEU A 167 10.61 -15.63 10.74
N ARG A 168 10.08 -16.84 10.90
CA ARG A 168 10.70 -18.08 10.38
C ARG A 168 10.63 -18.06 8.85
N ALA A 169 11.65 -18.60 8.17
CA ALA A 169 11.71 -18.67 6.71
C ALA A 169 11.47 -17.33 5.97
N ALA A 170 11.92 -16.20 6.54
CA ALA A 170 11.62 -14.87 5.95
C ALA A 170 12.13 -14.69 4.52
N GLY A 171 13.16 -15.41 4.08
CA GLY A 171 13.55 -15.47 2.67
C GLY A 171 12.36 -15.88 1.80
N LEU A 172 11.83 -17.08 2.04
CA LEU A 172 10.70 -17.63 1.30
C LEU A 172 9.43 -16.77 1.47
N ILE A 173 9.08 -16.40 2.70
CA ILE A 173 7.84 -15.64 2.96
C ILE A 173 7.89 -14.27 2.29
N SER A 174 9.02 -13.56 2.34
CA SER A 174 9.17 -12.26 1.69
C SER A 174 9.10 -12.39 0.18
N THR A 175 9.77 -13.41 -0.39
CA THR A 175 9.72 -13.68 -1.83
C THR A 175 8.30 -13.96 -2.31
N VAL A 176 7.57 -14.85 -1.61
CA VAL A 176 6.18 -15.16 -1.95
C VAL A 176 5.29 -13.93 -1.76
N ALA A 177 5.45 -13.16 -0.69
CA ALA A 177 4.69 -11.94 -0.45
C ALA A 177 4.92 -10.89 -1.55
N PHE A 178 6.16 -10.76 -2.03
CA PHE A 178 6.49 -9.84 -3.14
C PHE A 178 5.80 -10.28 -4.45
N ILE A 179 5.90 -11.57 -4.79
CA ILE A 179 5.24 -12.12 -5.99
C ILE A 179 3.72 -11.93 -5.91
N VAL A 180 3.09 -12.30 -4.78
CA VAL A 180 1.65 -12.19 -4.58
C VAL A 180 1.18 -10.73 -4.65
N SER A 181 1.95 -9.79 -4.08
CA SER A 181 1.63 -8.35 -4.19
C SER A 181 1.62 -7.90 -5.66
N ASN A 182 2.58 -8.35 -6.45
CA ASN A 182 2.64 -8.03 -7.88
C ASN A 182 1.52 -8.72 -8.69
N TRP A 183 1.10 -9.93 -8.31
CA TRP A 183 -0.09 -10.56 -8.90
C TRP A 183 -1.37 -9.78 -8.61
N ILE A 184 -1.56 -9.30 -7.38
CA ILE A 184 -2.74 -8.50 -7.04
C ILE A 184 -2.76 -7.21 -7.88
N ILE A 185 -1.62 -6.55 -8.06
CA ILE A 185 -1.50 -5.38 -8.97
C ILE A 185 -1.88 -5.77 -10.40
N TYR A 186 -1.37 -6.89 -10.92
CA TYR A 186 -1.68 -7.37 -12.26
C TYR A 186 -3.16 -7.71 -12.47
N TRP A 187 -3.81 -8.31 -11.47
CA TRP A 187 -5.22 -8.68 -11.54
C TRP A 187 -6.17 -7.48 -11.66
N THR A 188 -5.70 -6.28 -11.29
CA THR A 188 -6.49 -5.05 -11.44
C THR A 188 -6.58 -4.54 -12.89
N GLY A 189 -5.80 -5.13 -13.80
CA GLY A 189 -5.80 -4.79 -15.22
C GLY A 189 -4.95 -3.58 -15.60
N TYR A 190 -4.67 -3.47 -16.89
CA TYR A 190 -3.79 -2.48 -17.48
C TYR A 190 -4.22 -1.03 -17.20
N GLY A 191 -5.51 -0.72 -17.37
CA GLY A 191 -6.02 0.64 -17.16
C GLY A 191 -5.76 1.17 -15.75
N THR A 192 -5.95 0.31 -14.75
CA THR A 192 -5.72 0.68 -13.35
C THR A 192 -4.22 0.77 -13.02
N VAL A 193 -3.41 -0.13 -13.58
CA VAL A 193 -1.93 -0.07 -13.48
C VAL A 193 -1.40 1.23 -14.12
N GLN A 194 -1.88 1.61 -15.29
CA GLN A 194 -1.48 2.86 -15.96
C GLN A 194 -1.81 4.09 -15.10
N TRP A 195 -3.00 4.13 -14.50
CA TRP A 195 -3.38 5.21 -13.59
C TRP A 195 -2.48 5.26 -12.35
N MET A 196 -2.23 4.10 -11.71
CA MET A 196 -1.35 3.99 -10.55
C MET A 196 0.06 4.49 -10.87
N LEU A 197 0.62 4.07 -12.00
CA LEU A 197 1.95 4.51 -12.42
C LEU A 197 2.00 5.99 -12.74
N GLY A 198 0.95 6.55 -13.35
CA GLY A 198 0.80 7.99 -13.53
C GLY A 198 0.83 8.74 -12.19
N ALA A 199 0.09 8.26 -11.19
CA ALA A 199 0.07 8.85 -9.86
C ALA A 199 1.45 8.79 -9.17
N VAL A 200 2.14 7.64 -9.26
CA VAL A 200 3.52 7.49 -8.73
C VAL A 200 4.49 8.41 -9.46
N PHE A 201 4.38 8.53 -10.79
CA PHE A 201 5.21 9.44 -11.58
C PHE A 201 4.99 10.90 -11.19
N VAL A 202 3.75 11.35 -11.05
CA VAL A 202 3.41 12.69 -10.56
C VAL A 202 3.99 12.93 -9.17
N TYR A 203 3.89 11.94 -8.27
CA TYR A 203 4.50 12.03 -6.94
C TYR A 203 6.02 12.17 -7.00
N ILE A 204 6.71 11.38 -7.82
CA ILE A 204 8.17 11.46 -8.00
C ILE A 204 8.57 12.83 -8.55
N VAL A 205 7.86 13.33 -9.56
CA VAL A 205 8.10 14.67 -10.13
C VAL A 205 7.89 15.74 -9.07
N ALA A 206 6.78 15.72 -8.35
CA ALA A 206 6.51 16.68 -7.27
C ALA A 206 7.60 16.64 -6.18
N TYR A 207 8.04 15.45 -5.79
CA TYR A 207 9.11 15.25 -4.82
C TYR A 207 10.46 15.79 -5.32
N LEU A 208 10.84 15.50 -6.56
CA LEU A 208 12.07 16.01 -7.17
C LEU A 208 12.03 17.53 -7.34
N SER A 209 10.91 18.08 -7.83
CA SER A 209 10.70 19.52 -7.93
C SER A 209 10.86 20.20 -6.56
N TRP A 210 10.26 19.63 -5.51
CA TRP A 210 10.46 20.11 -4.14
C TRP A 210 11.92 20.02 -3.69
N HIS A 211 12.57 18.88 -3.95
CA HIS A 211 13.97 18.65 -3.57
C HIS A 211 14.93 19.64 -4.23
N LEU A 212 14.74 19.95 -5.51
CA LEU A 212 15.60 20.87 -6.25
C LEU A 212 15.26 22.33 -5.93
N ALA A 213 13.97 22.70 -5.97
CA ALA A 213 13.56 24.09 -5.83
C ALA A 213 13.68 24.61 -4.39
N VAL A 214 13.37 23.77 -3.40
CA VAL A 214 13.30 24.21 -1.99
C VAL A 214 14.52 23.77 -1.20
N ARG A 215 14.99 22.54 -1.38
CA ARG A 215 16.18 22.05 -0.67
C ARG A 215 17.48 22.54 -1.30
N ARG A 216 17.47 22.93 -2.58
CA ARG A 216 18.64 23.34 -3.38
C ARG A 216 19.84 22.38 -3.25
N ARG A 217 19.56 21.09 -3.06
CA ARG A 217 20.60 20.07 -2.95
C ARG A 217 20.82 19.40 -4.31
N PRO A 218 22.06 19.04 -4.67
CA PRO A 218 22.34 18.37 -5.92
C PRO A 218 21.58 17.04 -6.01
N LEU A 219 21.21 16.65 -7.23
CA LEU A 219 20.64 15.32 -7.50
C LEU A 219 21.56 14.17 -7.06
N ALA A 220 22.86 14.43 -6.90
CA ALA A 220 23.85 13.48 -6.40
C ALA A 220 23.59 13.02 -4.95
N ASP A 221 22.87 13.83 -4.15
CA ASP A 221 22.46 13.46 -2.78
C ASP A 221 21.30 12.46 -2.77
N LEU A 222 20.54 12.37 -3.85
CA LEU A 222 19.64 11.24 -4.03
C LEU A 222 20.55 10.06 -4.33
N GLU A 223 20.65 9.13 -3.40
CA GLU A 223 21.41 7.89 -3.56
C GLU A 223 20.78 6.98 -4.64
N TRP A 224 20.74 7.46 -5.88
CA TRP A 224 20.08 6.86 -7.03
C TRP A 224 20.60 5.45 -7.31
N ARG A 225 21.86 5.22 -6.95
CA ARG A 225 22.52 3.92 -6.97
C ARG A 225 21.78 2.86 -6.15
N HIS A 226 21.01 3.22 -5.13
CA HIS A 226 20.21 2.27 -4.34
C HIS A 226 18.73 2.20 -4.78
N ALA A 227 18.28 3.10 -5.67
CA ALA A 227 16.90 3.19 -6.14
C ALA A 227 16.71 2.80 -7.62
N TRP A 228 17.79 2.47 -8.33
CA TRP A 228 17.77 2.20 -9.78
C TRP A 228 16.86 1.05 -10.20
N TRP A 229 16.51 0.13 -9.29
CA TRP A 229 15.62 -1.00 -9.56
C TRP A 229 14.14 -0.58 -9.67
N ILE A 230 13.76 0.61 -9.18
CA ILE A 230 12.37 1.08 -9.17
C ILE A 230 11.88 1.38 -10.61
N PRO A 231 12.58 2.18 -11.45
CA PRO A 231 12.15 2.39 -12.83
C PRO A 231 11.95 1.10 -13.64
N PRO A 232 12.88 0.12 -13.68
CA PRO A 232 12.66 -1.12 -14.42
C PRO A 232 11.55 -1.97 -13.80
N TYR A 233 11.37 -1.95 -12.47
CA TYR A 233 10.23 -2.59 -11.81
C TYR A 233 8.89 -2.02 -12.31
N LEU A 234 8.72 -0.70 -12.26
CA LEU A 234 7.50 -0.03 -12.69
C LEU A 234 7.26 -0.20 -14.20
N ALA A 235 8.30 -0.09 -15.03
CA ALA A 235 8.22 -0.28 -16.46
C ALA A 235 7.88 -1.74 -16.84
N GLY A 236 8.46 -2.72 -16.15
CA GLY A 236 8.14 -4.13 -16.36
C GLY A 236 6.71 -4.45 -15.94
N MET A 237 6.24 -3.95 -14.79
CA MET A 237 4.84 -4.09 -14.38
C MET A 237 3.88 -3.48 -15.41
N TRP A 238 4.21 -2.30 -15.95
CA TRP A 238 3.45 -1.67 -17.03
C TRP A 238 3.41 -2.54 -18.28
N LEU A 239 4.58 -2.97 -18.77
CA LEU A 239 4.72 -3.72 -20.01
C LEU A 239 4.00 -5.07 -19.94
N ILE A 240 4.16 -5.80 -18.85
CA ILE A 240 3.51 -7.12 -18.68
C ILE A 240 2.00 -6.96 -18.55
N SER A 241 1.53 -5.90 -17.88
CA SER A 241 0.10 -5.59 -17.80
C SER A 241 -0.46 -5.16 -19.16
N TYR A 242 0.30 -4.39 -19.94
CA TYR A 242 -0.06 -3.98 -21.31
C TYR A 242 -0.18 -5.17 -22.25
N LEU A 243 0.78 -6.10 -22.20
CA LEU A 243 0.76 -7.32 -23.02
C LEU A 243 -0.27 -8.36 -22.52
N GLY A 244 -0.78 -8.17 -21.30
CA GLY A 244 -1.76 -9.02 -20.61
C GLY A 244 -3.05 -9.29 -21.40
N PRO A 245 -3.94 -10.16 -20.86
CA PRO A 245 -5.20 -10.51 -21.48
C PRO A 245 -6.01 -9.30 -21.96
N ALA A 246 -6.57 -9.41 -23.15
CA ALA A 246 -7.57 -8.48 -23.66
C ALA A 246 -8.91 -8.65 -22.93
N GLY A 247 -9.83 -7.70 -23.13
CA GLY A 247 -11.15 -7.70 -22.51
C GLY A 247 -11.19 -6.94 -21.18
N PRO A 248 -11.72 -7.49 -20.07
CA PRO A 248 -11.92 -6.75 -18.81
C PRO A 248 -10.63 -6.18 -18.20
N MET A 249 -9.48 -6.81 -18.46
CA MET A 249 -8.17 -6.33 -18.01
C MET A 249 -7.58 -5.22 -18.91
N GLY A 250 -8.11 -5.03 -20.13
CA GLY A 250 -7.72 -3.95 -21.02
C GLY A 250 -6.31 -4.05 -21.63
N GLY A 251 -5.66 -5.22 -21.60
CA GLY A 251 -4.38 -5.45 -22.28
C GLY A 251 -4.54 -5.75 -23.78
N THR A 252 -3.43 -5.96 -24.48
CA THR A 252 -3.41 -6.27 -25.93
C THR A 252 -3.79 -7.71 -26.24
N GLY A 253 -3.76 -8.61 -25.24
CA GLY A 253 -4.05 -10.04 -25.41
C GLY A 253 -2.88 -10.87 -25.94
N ALA A 254 -1.68 -10.30 -26.01
CA ALA A 254 -0.48 -11.00 -26.50
C ALA A 254 -0.05 -12.16 -25.58
N ILE A 255 -0.28 -12.04 -24.27
CA ILE A 255 -0.03 -13.10 -23.29
C ILE A 255 -1.33 -13.50 -22.57
N GLY A 256 -1.54 -14.80 -22.39
CA GLY A 256 -2.65 -15.35 -21.61
C GLY A 256 -2.52 -15.04 -20.11
N PHE A 257 -3.63 -15.15 -19.37
CA PHE A 257 -3.71 -14.77 -17.95
C PHE A 257 -2.68 -15.51 -17.08
N PHE A 258 -2.65 -16.84 -17.18
CA PHE A 258 -1.72 -17.66 -16.40
C PHE A 258 -0.27 -17.48 -16.86
N THR A 259 -0.03 -17.29 -18.17
CA THR A 259 1.30 -17.00 -18.70
C THR A 259 1.84 -15.68 -18.15
N GLY A 260 1.00 -14.64 -18.10
CA GLY A 260 1.32 -13.38 -17.46
C GLY A 260 1.64 -13.52 -15.98
N MET A 261 0.88 -14.33 -15.24
CA MET A 261 1.19 -14.61 -13.82
C MET A 261 2.57 -15.25 -13.63
N TRP A 262 2.93 -16.26 -14.42
CA TRP A 262 4.25 -16.88 -14.35
C TRP A 262 5.37 -15.91 -14.73
N LEU A 263 5.15 -15.09 -15.76
CA LEU A 263 6.10 -14.08 -16.19
C LEU A 263 6.30 -13.03 -15.08
N ILE A 264 5.24 -12.58 -14.42
CA ILE A 264 5.32 -11.69 -13.25
C ILE A 264 6.04 -12.36 -12.09
N ALA A 265 5.83 -13.66 -11.84
CA ALA A 265 6.54 -14.35 -10.78
C ALA A 265 8.05 -14.38 -11.05
N GLY A 266 8.48 -14.74 -12.27
CA GLY A 266 9.88 -14.69 -12.68
C GLY A 266 10.47 -13.28 -12.64
N PHE A 267 9.76 -12.30 -13.19
CA PHE A 267 10.14 -10.88 -13.15
C PHE A 267 10.29 -10.38 -11.71
N SER A 268 9.36 -10.75 -10.81
CA SER A 268 9.41 -10.38 -9.39
C SER A 268 10.65 -10.95 -8.70
N LEU A 269 11.09 -12.16 -9.04
CA LEU A 269 12.33 -12.73 -8.50
C LEU A 269 13.56 -11.93 -8.93
N VAL A 270 13.63 -11.56 -10.23
CA VAL A 270 14.74 -10.75 -10.77
C VAL A 270 14.77 -9.37 -10.13
N VAL A 271 13.62 -8.71 -10.02
CA VAL A 271 13.49 -7.40 -9.36
C VAL A 271 13.85 -7.49 -7.90
N LEU A 272 13.38 -8.51 -7.17
CA LEU A 272 13.69 -8.69 -5.76
C LEU A 272 15.19 -8.88 -5.55
N TRP A 273 15.83 -9.69 -6.39
CA TRP A 273 17.28 -9.87 -6.38
C TRP A 273 18.01 -8.54 -6.66
N ALA A 274 17.62 -7.82 -7.71
CA ALA A 274 18.20 -6.52 -8.06
C ALA A 274 18.04 -5.50 -6.92
N ALA A 275 16.86 -5.44 -6.29
CA ALA A 275 16.56 -4.57 -5.17
C ALA A 275 17.46 -4.88 -3.96
N ILE A 276 17.63 -6.16 -3.61
CA ILE A 276 18.51 -6.59 -2.51
C ILE A 276 19.98 -6.29 -2.82
N ALA A 277 20.42 -6.55 -4.06
CA ALA A 277 21.78 -6.28 -4.53
C ALA A 277 22.11 -4.78 -4.53
N SER A 278 21.12 -3.94 -4.87
CA SER A 278 21.23 -2.49 -4.88
C SER A 278 21.11 -1.84 -3.50
N GLY A 279 20.85 -2.58 -2.42
CA GLY A 279 20.63 -1.96 -1.12
C GLY A 279 21.91 -1.37 -0.49
N GLN A 280 21.73 -0.36 0.37
CA GLN A 280 22.81 0.32 1.10
C GLN A 280 23.69 -0.65 1.90
N GLY A 281 25.00 -0.40 1.97
CA GLY A 281 25.94 -1.19 2.78
C GLY A 281 25.65 -1.15 4.29
N SER A 282 26.17 -2.12 5.03
CA SER A 282 25.88 -2.29 6.47
C SER A 282 26.25 -1.07 7.33
N GLN A 283 27.35 -0.38 7.00
CA GLN A 283 27.79 0.81 7.73
C GLN A 283 26.85 2.00 7.55
N ALA A 284 26.32 2.22 6.34
CA ALA A 284 25.31 3.25 6.09
C ALA A 284 23.98 2.93 6.80
N ALA A 285 23.57 1.65 6.78
CA ALA A 285 22.38 1.20 7.48
C ALA A 285 22.47 1.38 9.01
N GLN A 286 23.65 1.14 9.60
CA GLN A 286 23.91 1.38 11.04
C GLN A 286 23.81 2.86 11.39
N ARG A 287 24.46 3.75 10.62
CA ARG A 287 24.33 5.21 10.80
C ARG A 287 22.88 5.68 10.74
N CYS A 288 22.11 5.16 9.78
CA CYS A 288 20.69 5.47 9.66
C CYS A 288 19.89 4.96 10.87
N ALA A 289 20.16 3.74 11.34
CA ALA A 289 19.51 3.17 12.51
C ALA A 289 19.77 3.98 13.80
N GLU A 290 21.00 4.46 13.99
CA GLU A 290 21.35 5.35 15.10
C GLU A 290 20.64 6.70 15.00
N PHE A 291 20.63 7.30 13.80
CA PHE A 291 19.90 8.54 13.55
C PHE A 291 18.40 8.39 13.88
N VAL A 292 17.75 7.32 13.41
CA VAL A 292 16.33 7.06 13.67
C VAL A 292 16.07 6.82 15.17
N LYS A 293 16.96 6.14 15.87
CA LYS A 293 16.85 5.96 17.34
C LYS A 293 16.86 7.31 18.07
N ASN A 294 17.60 8.29 17.53
CA ASN A 294 17.69 9.64 18.09
C ASN A 294 16.53 10.57 17.68
N LEU A 295 15.74 10.22 16.66
CA LEU A 295 14.52 10.95 16.30
C LEU A 295 13.40 10.75 17.35
N GLY A 296 13.34 9.56 17.95
CA GLY A 296 12.22 9.12 18.78
C GLY A 296 12.19 9.61 20.23
N SER A 297 13.09 10.50 20.66
CA SER A 297 13.17 10.94 22.07
C SER A 297 12.89 12.42 22.33
N SER A 298 12.91 13.30 21.33
CA SER A 298 12.95 14.74 21.63
C SER A 298 11.68 15.50 21.31
N GLY A 299 10.92 15.22 20.24
CA GLY A 299 9.83 16.13 19.81
C GLY A 299 10.28 17.60 19.63
N VAL A 300 11.59 17.81 19.61
CA VAL A 300 12.33 19.06 19.54
C VAL A 300 13.32 18.84 18.41
N GLU A 301 13.44 19.82 17.52
CA GLU A 301 14.42 19.87 16.44
C GLU A 301 15.76 19.33 16.94
N SER A 302 16.16 18.15 16.47
CA SER A 302 17.55 17.71 16.64
C SER A 302 18.39 18.53 15.66
N PRO A 303 19.30 19.39 16.13
CA PRO A 303 20.18 20.10 15.24
C PRO A 303 21.32 19.14 14.88
N ARG A 304 21.39 18.81 13.58
CA ARG A 304 22.50 18.19 12.83
C ARG A 304 22.27 16.74 12.41
N ARG A 305 22.41 16.53 11.11
CA ARG A 305 22.49 15.19 10.50
C ARG A 305 23.90 14.64 10.68
N PRO A 306 24.09 13.31 10.53
CA PRO A 306 25.42 12.71 10.52
C PRO A 306 26.38 13.28 9.46
N GLN A 307 25.84 13.87 8.38
CA GLN A 307 26.63 14.55 7.34
C GLN A 307 27.25 15.88 7.82
N ASP A 308 26.74 16.46 8.91
CA ASP A 308 27.25 17.72 9.48
C ASP A 308 28.35 17.46 10.54
N LEU A 309 28.73 16.19 10.75
CA LEU A 309 29.87 15.77 11.60
C LEU A 309 31.17 15.61 10.79
N GLU A 310 31.13 15.83 9.47
CA GLU A 310 32.29 15.80 8.57
C GLU A 310 32.75 17.22 8.17
N ALA A 311 32.83 18.13 9.12
CA ALA A 311 33.61 19.35 8.96
C ALA A 311 34.51 19.53 10.19
N PRO A 312 35.85 19.63 10.03
CA PRO A 312 36.73 20.01 11.13
C PRO A 312 36.42 21.42 11.66
#